data_AF-A0AAD6H4P0-F1
#
_entry.id   AF-A0AAD6H4P0-F1
#
_cell.length_a   1.000
_cell.length_b   1.000
_cell.length_c   1.000
_cell.angle_alpha   90.00
_cell.angle_beta   90.00
_cell.angle_gamma   90.00
#
_symmetry.space_group_name_H-M   'P 1'
#
loop_
_entity.id
_entity.type
_entity.pdbx_description
1 polymer ?
#
loop_
_entity_poly.entity_id
_entity_poly.type
_entity_poly.pdbx_seq_one_letter_code
_entity_poly.pdbx_strand_id
1 'polypeptide(L)'
;MEKKVSTDVSIPEDTSAGDVSPYRETQRGLSSRHVQLMAIGGSIGTGLFVGIGSYLRDAGPLSLFLGYLIWGCLFILPVNLCVGEMAAYLPIRGSIFELAARFIDPAFGFAMGWVYFYGGVMLVCTEYSAVSTIMQYWNTSVNPAVWVAMALVVCTMLNLVSVKWYGESEFVLASTKILLLIGLVLLTFITMVGGNPKHDVYGFRNWTEGVMFEYYTEGTTGRFLGFFSVMVYAAFSVAGPDLPALAAGEIQNPRVTIPRVAKMTFWRIVGFYVVGVLAVGIICSPRDPRLMSAITDGAAGSAASPWVIGIENLGIRGLPDLINFLILLSGWSCGNAYLYSSSRTLYSLARDGQAPKFLLKCTASGIPIYCVITVSVLSCITFLVASTSSVEVFFWFVDLTTIAFVLTYTGMVCVFIAWYRAMKAQGIDRKSFVPWAAPFQPYGAILAIVIGCLTAVFNGFSVFKPFSVQGFITSYFGLAFWVVMFVFWKVYHRSSFVKVAEADLYSGKAEIDEECKIWEEGGWAERRKEELAKMHWVKRVWEKMW
;
A
#
# COMPACT_ATOMS: atom_id res chain seq x y z
N MET A 1 -9.84 -21.57 -55.56
CA MET A 1 -9.74 -20.14 -55.18
C MET A 1 -11.05 -19.81 -54.47
N GLU A 2 -11.19 -20.27 -53.22
CA GLU A 2 -12.40 -20.13 -52.41
C GLU A 2 -12.16 -19.04 -51.37
N LYS A 3 -12.92 -17.95 -51.43
CA LYS A 3 -12.91 -16.89 -50.43
C LYS A 3 -14.14 -17.04 -49.54
N LYS A 4 -13.88 -17.36 -48.27
CA LYS A 4 -14.84 -17.47 -47.18
C LYS A 4 -15.43 -16.11 -46.79
N VAL A 5 -16.70 -16.20 -46.44
CA VAL A 5 -17.64 -15.19 -45.94
C VAL A 5 -17.14 -14.49 -44.67
N SER A 6 -17.21 -13.17 -44.65
CA SER A 6 -17.16 -12.34 -43.44
C SER A 6 -18.59 -12.03 -42.99
N THR A 7 -18.98 -12.49 -41.80
CA THR A 7 -20.24 -12.12 -41.17
C THR A 7 -19.95 -11.15 -40.04
N ASP A 8 -20.32 -9.89 -40.27
CA ASP A 8 -20.48 -8.88 -39.22
C ASP A 8 -21.58 -9.35 -38.25
N VAL A 9 -21.28 -9.35 -36.95
CA VAL A 9 -22.28 -9.56 -35.89
C VAL A 9 -22.55 -8.21 -35.24
N SER A 10 -23.72 -7.68 -35.56
CA SER A 10 -24.34 -6.51 -34.95
C SER A 10 -24.73 -6.80 -33.50
N ILE A 11 -24.45 -5.83 -32.62
CA ILE A 11 -24.86 -5.80 -31.22
C ILE A 11 -26.37 -5.52 -31.18
N PRO A 12 -27.19 -6.32 -30.47
CA PRO A 12 -28.63 -6.06 -30.40
C PRO A 12 -28.95 -4.86 -29.50
N GLU A 13 -29.91 -4.04 -29.95
CA GLU A 13 -30.51 -2.91 -29.25
C GLU A 13 -31.33 -3.39 -28.03
N ASP A 14 -31.03 -2.82 -26.86
CA ASP A 14 -31.81 -2.95 -25.64
C ASP A 14 -33.21 -2.33 -25.81
N THR A 15 -34.25 -3.13 -25.57
CA THR A 15 -35.58 -2.62 -25.24
C THR A 15 -36.15 -3.30 -24.00
N SER A 16 -36.50 -2.43 -23.05
CA SER A 16 -37.51 -2.54 -21.99
C SER A 16 -37.07 -2.94 -20.56
N ALA A 17 -37.25 -1.92 -19.70
CA ALA A 17 -37.80 -1.93 -18.34
C ALA A 17 -36.85 -2.09 -17.14
N GLY A 18 -36.26 -0.95 -16.75
CA GLY A 18 -36.39 -0.46 -15.37
C GLY A 18 -35.24 -0.72 -14.39
N ASP A 19 -34.13 0.00 -14.52
CA ASP A 19 -33.58 0.73 -13.37
C ASP A 19 -32.68 1.90 -13.83
N VAL A 20 -32.92 3.09 -13.28
CA VAL A 20 -32.20 4.32 -13.63
C VAL A 20 -31.08 4.52 -12.63
N SER A 21 -29.88 4.06 -12.95
CA SER A 21 -28.65 4.60 -12.34
C SER A 21 -28.23 5.84 -13.12
N PRO A 22 -28.34 7.07 -12.58
CA PRO A 22 -28.03 8.31 -13.31
C PRO A 22 -26.51 8.57 -13.43
N TYR A 23 -25.66 7.62 -13.04
CA TYR A 23 -24.21 7.77 -13.04
C TYR A 23 -23.57 6.73 -13.96
N ARG A 24 -22.69 7.17 -14.87
CA ARG A 24 -21.85 6.27 -15.68
C ARG A 24 -21.00 5.41 -14.74
N GLU A 25 -21.16 4.09 -14.84
CA GLU A 25 -20.38 3.14 -14.04
C GLU A 25 -18.94 2.98 -14.57
N THR A 26 -18.02 2.62 -13.68
CA THR A 26 -16.63 2.28 -14.04
C THR A 26 -16.60 0.99 -14.87
N GLN A 27 -15.89 0.99 -16.01
CA GLN A 27 -15.79 -0.18 -16.88
C GLN A 27 -14.58 -1.06 -16.53
N ARG A 28 -14.72 -2.39 -16.70
CA ARG A 28 -13.62 -3.36 -16.55
C ARG A 28 -12.57 -3.19 -17.66
N GLY A 29 -11.62 -2.28 -17.45
CA GLY A 29 -10.57 -1.93 -18.41
C GLY A 29 -9.15 -2.18 -17.91
N LEU A 30 -8.95 -2.53 -16.63
CA LEU A 30 -7.62 -2.74 -16.08
C LEU A 30 -7.11 -4.14 -16.42
N SER A 31 -6.11 -4.18 -17.30
CA SER A 31 -5.37 -5.40 -17.63
C SER A 31 -4.61 -5.94 -16.41
N SER A 32 -4.34 -7.26 -16.37
CA SER A 32 -3.53 -7.90 -15.32
C SER A 32 -2.21 -7.17 -15.03
N ARG A 33 -1.56 -6.67 -16.08
CA ARG A 33 -0.28 -5.94 -15.97
C ARG A 33 -0.44 -4.60 -15.26
N HIS A 34 -1.49 -3.84 -15.58
CA HIS A 34 -1.77 -2.56 -14.91
C HIS A 34 -2.03 -2.78 -13.41
N VAL A 35 -2.81 -3.80 -13.07
CA VAL A 35 -3.17 -4.12 -11.69
C VAL A 35 -1.96 -4.51 -10.87
N GLN A 36 -1.09 -5.36 -11.41
CA GLN A 36 0.12 -5.79 -10.71
C GLN A 36 1.12 -4.66 -10.52
N LEU A 37 1.25 -3.77 -11.50
CA LEU A 37 2.15 -2.63 -11.40
C LEU A 37 1.61 -1.52 -10.52
N MET A 38 0.29 -1.32 -10.47
CA MET A 38 -0.33 -0.48 -9.45
C MET A 38 -0.11 -1.06 -8.06
N ALA A 39 -0.33 -2.37 -7.88
CA ALA A 39 -0.13 -3.05 -6.60
C ALA A 39 1.35 -3.08 -6.15
N ILE A 40 2.31 -3.07 -7.09
CA ILE A 40 3.74 -3.02 -6.77
C ILE A 40 4.20 -1.57 -6.61
N GLY A 41 3.95 -0.71 -7.60
CA GLY A 41 4.33 0.70 -7.61
C GLY A 41 3.72 1.53 -6.48
N GLY A 42 2.47 1.27 -6.12
CA GLY A 42 1.79 1.91 -5.00
C GLY A 42 2.17 1.34 -3.62
N SER A 43 2.87 0.21 -3.56
CA SER A 43 3.38 -0.33 -2.29
C SER A 43 4.80 0.16 -1.98
N ILE A 44 5.61 0.49 -2.99
CA ILE A 44 6.98 0.98 -2.80
C ILE A 44 6.98 2.52 -2.74
N GLY A 45 7.05 3.04 -1.52
CA GLY A 45 7.14 4.48 -1.22
C GLY A 45 8.51 4.90 -0.66
N THR A 46 8.58 6.10 -0.11
CA THR A 46 9.83 6.64 0.48
C THR A 46 10.22 5.99 1.80
N GLY A 47 9.34 5.24 2.45
CA GLY A 47 9.64 4.55 3.70
C GLY A 47 10.85 3.62 3.63
N LEU A 48 10.97 2.83 2.56
CA LEU A 48 12.07 1.88 2.35
C LEU A 48 13.41 2.55 2.02
N PHE A 49 13.39 3.84 1.66
CA PHE A 49 14.56 4.57 1.20
C PHE A 49 15.02 5.65 2.17
N VAL A 50 14.11 6.35 2.82
CA VAL A 50 14.40 7.53 3.65
C VAL A 50 14.27 7.19 5.13
N GLY A 51 13.05 6.89 5.59
CA GLY A 51 12.80 6.74 7.03
C GLY A 51 13.44 5.49 7.65
N ILE A 52 13.74 4.46 6.85
CA ILE A 52 14.41 3.24 7.31
C ILE A 52 15.75 3.50 8.01
N GLY A 53 16.46 4.58 7.67
CA GLY A 53 17.73 4.94 8.29
C GLY A 53 17.61 5.22 9.80
N SER A 54 16.49 5.81 10.23
CA SER A 54 16.24 6.09 11.65
C SER A 54 16.07 4.80 12.46
N TYR A 55 15.38 3.82 11.90
CA TYR A 55 15.18 2.52 12.55
C TYR A 55 16.41 1.62 12.49
N LEU A 56 17.22 1.73 11.42
CA LEU A 56 18.54 1.09 11.37
C LEU A 56 19.43 1.59 12.51
N ARG A 57 19.45 2.91 12.74
CA ARG A 57 20.21 3.56 13.81
C ARG A 57 19.71 3.16 15.19
N ASP A 58 18.39 3.16 15.40
CA ASP A 58 17.80 3.01 16.74
C ASP A 58 17.70 1.55 17.18
N ALA A 59 17.44 0.63 16.27
CA ALA A 59 17.15 -0.77 16.59
C ALA A 59 18.22 -1.75 16.09
N GLY A 60 19.11 -1.32 15.19
CA GLY A 60 20.15 -2.16 14.60
C GLY A 60 19.66 -3.03 13.43
N PRO A 61 20.58 -3.59 12.65
CA PRO A 61 20.28 -4.28 11.38
C PRO A 61 19.50 -5.58 11.54
N LEU A 62 19.69 -6.33 12.64
CA LEU A 62 18.94 -7.57 12.85
C LEU A 62 17.48 -7.29 13.23
N SER A 63 17.24 -6.30 14.10
CA SER A 63 15.88 -5.83 14.42
C SER A 63 15.17 -5.36 13.16
N LEU A 64 15.89 -4.62 12.31
CA LEU A 64 15.39 -4.14 11.03
C LEU A 64 14.91 -5.30 10.13
N PHE A 65 15.76 -6.30 9.95
CA PHE A 65 15.45 -7.47 9.14
C PHE A 65 14.28 -8.29 9.70
N LEU A 66 14.30 -8.58 11.00
CA LEU A 66 13.26 -9.37 11.65
C LEU A 66 11.91 -8.66 11.63
N GLY A 67 11.87 -7.34 11.85
CA GLY A 67 10.63 -6.56 11.86
C GLY A 67 9.90 -6.62 10.52
N TYR A 68 10.60 -6.42 9.41
CA TYR A 68 10.02 -6.54 8.07
C TYR A 68 9.66 -7.98 7.69
N LEU A 69 10.48 -8.97 8.09
CA LEU A 69 10.20 -10.38 7.84
C LEU A 69 8.95 -10.84 8.57
N ILE A 70 8.86 -10.57 9.88
CA ILE A 70 7.74 -10.99 10.73
C ILE A 70 6.47 -10.26 10.31
N TRP A 71 6.52 -8.93 10.15
CA TRP A 71 5.34 -8.18 9.72
C TRP A 71 4.86 -8.61 8.33
N GLY A 72 5.78 -8.71 7.37
CA GLY A 72 5.46 -9.12 6.00
C GLY A 72 4.87 -10.53 5.94
N CYS A 73 5.54 -11.51 6.53
CA CYS A 73 5.14 -12.92 6.43
C CYS A 73 3.97 -13.31 7.35
N LEU A 74 3.87 -12.73 8.56
CA LEU A 74 2.89 -13.15 9.56
C LEU A 74 1.66 -12.23 9.66
N PHE A 75 1.73 -11.00 9.14
CA PHE A 75 0.58 -10.09 9.08
C PHE A 75 0.13 -9.83 7.65
N ILE A 76 0.97 -9.20 6.81
CA ILE A 76 0.55 -8.75 5.47
C ILE A 76 0.21 -9.92 4.55
N LEU A 77 1.00 -11.00 4.55
CA LEU A 77 0.72 -12.17 3.72
C LEU A 77 -0.63 -12.81 4.06
N PRO A 78 -0.96 -13.15 5.33
CA PRO A 78 -2.30 -13.62 5.68
C PRO A 78 -3.42 -12.62 5.35
N VAL A 79 -3.24 -11.32 5.62
CA VAL A 79 -4.21 -10.27 5.23
C VAL A 79 -4.51 -10.36 3.74
N ASN A 80 -3.47 -10.40 2.92
CA ASN A 80 -3.60 -10.43 1.47
C ASN A 80 -4.26 -11.71 0.95
N LEU A 81 -3.97 -12.85 1.58
CA LEU A 81 -4.64 -14.12 1.27
C LEU A 81 -6.14 -14.06 1.60
N CYS A 82 -6.52 -13.47 2.74
CA CYS A 82 -7.92 -13.28 3.12
C CYS A 82 -8.66 -12.37 2.13
N VAL A 83 -8.06 -11.21 1.84
CA VAL A 83 -8.63 -10.19 0.95
C VAL A 83 -8.74 -10.73 -0.48
N GLY A 84 -7.68 -11.38 -0.99
CA GLY A 84 -7.68 -11.92 -2.33
C GLY A 84 -8.74 -13.01 -2.56
N GLU A 85 -9.04 -13.81 -1.53
CA GLU A 85 -10.11 -14.80 -1.61
C GLU A 85 -11.49 -14.15 -1.63
N MET A 86 -11.76 -13.19 -0.74
CA MET A 86 -13.05 -12.48 -0.73
C MET A 86 -13.27 -11.71 -2.04
N ALA A 87 -12.23 -11.04 -2.54
CA ALA A 87 -12.30 -10.26 -3.78
C ALA A 87 -12.38 -11.14 -5.03
N ALA A 88 -11.85 -12.37 -5.01
CA ALA A 88 -12.07 -13.35 -6.08
C ALA A 88 -13.47 -13.98 -6.01
N TYR A 89 -14.01 -14.18 -4.81
CA TYR A 89 -15.36 -14.69 -4.59
C TYR A 89 -16.43 -13.71 -5.09
N LEU A 90 -16.32 -12.43 -4.70
CA LEU A 90 -17.26 -11.40 -5.09
C LEU A 90 -16.53 -10.10 -5.49
N PRO A 91 -16.00 -10.01 -6.72
CA PRO A 91 -15.38 -8.80 -7.28
C PRO A 91 -16.41 -7.70 -7.58
N ILE A 92 -17.01 -7.16 -6.51
CA ILE A 92 -17.96 -6.05 -6.57
C ILE A 92 -17.30 -4.77 -7.09
N ARG A 93 -18.12 -3.89 -7.67
CA ARG A 93 -17.73 -2.52 -8.06
C ARG A 93 -17.68 -1.57 -6.85
N GLY A 94 -17.44 -2.11 -5.66
CA GLY A 94 -17.30 -1.43 -4.39
C GLY A 94 -15.97 -1.78 -3.72
N SER A 95 -15.72 -1.19 -2.56
CA SER A 95 -14.52 -1.49 -1.77
C SER A 95 -14.77 -2.64 -0.81
N ILE A 96 -13.70 -3.19 -0.23
CA ILE A 96 -13.78 -4.20 0.84
C ILE A 96 -14.63 -3.73 2.05
N PHE A 97 -14.85 -2.42 2.21
CA PHE A 97 -15.68 -1.84 3.27
C PHE A 97 -17.16 -2.16 3.11
N GLU A 98 -17.63 -2.40 1.88
CA GLU A 98 -18.99 -2.84 1.60
C GLU A 98 -19.22 -4.28 2.10
N LEU A 99 -18.23 -5.17 1.91
CA LEU A 99 -18.27 -6.52 2.49
C LEU A 99 -18.28 -6.47 4.02
N ALA A 100 -17.66 -5.45 4.61
CA ALA A 100 -17.68 -5.25 6.05
C ALA A 100 -19.08 -4.87 6.57
N ALA A 101 -19.80 -4.02 5.82
CA ALA A 101 -21.21 -3.72 6.09
C ALA A 101 -22.10 -4.98 5.96
N ARG A 102 -21.80 -5.82 4.97
CA ARG A 102 -22.56 -7.05 4.67
C ARG A 102 -22.36 -8.19 5.68
N PHE A 103 -21.14 -8.37 6.21
CA PHE A 103 -20.81 -9.52 7.05
C PHE A 103 -20.64 -9.20 8.54
N ILE A 104 -20.41 -7.94 8.92
CA ILE A 104 -20.23 -7.55 10.32
C ILE A 104 -21.31 -6.57 10.75
N ASP A 105 -21.26 -5.33 10.25
CA ASP A 105 -22.15 -4.24 10.63
C ASP A 105 -21.94 -3.06 9.68
N PRO A 106 -23.01 -2.38 9.20
CA PRO A 106 -22.89 -1.14 8.43
C PRO A 106 -21.99 -0.07 9.07
N ALA A 107 -22.02 0.08 10.40
CA ALA A 107 -21.15 1.00 11.15
C ALA A 107 -19.68 0.59 11.09
N PHE A 108 -19.39 -0.72 11.05
CA PHE A 108 -18.03 -1.23 10.92
C PHE A 108 -17.47 -0.91 9.52
N GLY A 109 -18.28 -1.11 8.48
CA GLY A 109 -17.92 -0.72 7.10
C GLY A 109 -17.68 0.79 6.97
N PHE A 110 -18.58 1.61 7.53
CA PHE A 110 -18.41 3.07 7.56
C PHE A 110 -17.11 3.50 8.24
N ALA A 111 -16.83 2.97 9.44
CA ALA A 111 -15.62 3.30 10.19
C ALA A 111 -14.34 2.88 9.45
N MET A 112 -14.33 1.67 8.86
CA MET A 112 -13.21 1.21 8.05
C MET A 112 -12.95 2.11 6.85
N GLY A 113 -14.00 2.50 6.12
CA GLY A 113 -13.86 3.33 4.93
C GLY A 113 -13.34 4.73 5.23
N TRP A 114 -13.82 5.37 6.30
CA TRP A 114 -13.31 6.68 6.74
C TRP A 114 -11.88 6.62 7.28
N VAL A 115 -11.53 5.59 8.06
CA VAL A 115 -10.15 5.40 8.53
C VAL A 115 -9.21 5.15 7.37
N TYR A 116 -9.63 4.37 6.37
CA TYR A 116 -8.85 4.15 5.17
C TYR A 116 -8.65 5.45 4.37
N PHE A 117 -9.71 6.23 4.19
CA PHE A 117 -9.64 7.53 3.53
C PHE A 117 -8.65 8.47 4.22
N TYR A 118 -8.76 8.63 5.54
CA TYR A 118 -7.84 9.47 6.30
C TYR A 118 -6.39 8.95 6.21
N GLY A 119 -6.18 7.63 6.36
CA GLY A 119 -4.86 7.02 6.23
C GLY A 119 -4.23 7.28 4.86
N GLY A 120 -5.02 7.16 3.79
CA GLY A 120 -4.59 7.50 2.44
C GLY A 120 -4.17 8.97 2.30
N VAL A 121 -4.92 9.91 2.90
CA VAL A 121 -4.56 11.34 2.90
C VAL A 121 -3.26 11.60 3.67
N MET A 122 -3.07 10.94 4.83
CA MET A 122 -1.83 11.06 5.60
C MET A 122 -0.62 10.46 4.85
N LEU A 123 -0.84 9.43 4.05
CA LEU A 123 0.22 8.88 3.22
C LEU A 123 0.64 9.84 2.11
N VAL A 124 -0.31 10.56 1.48
CA VAL A 124 0.01 11.66 0.56
C VAL A 124 0.89 12.71 1.25
N CYS A 125 0.52 13.10 2.48
CA CYS A 125 1.30 14.07 3.27
C CYS A 125 2.69 13.54 3.64
N THR A 126 2.79 12.24 3.93
CA THR A 126 4.07 11.56 4.20
C THR A 126 4.99 11.68 3.01
N GLU A 127 4.50 11.36 1.81
CA GLU A 127 5.30 11.40 0.59
C GLU A 127 5.70 12.83 0.18
N TYR A 128 4.84 13.83 0.39
CA TYR A 128 5.20 15.23 0.15
C TYR A 128 6.28 15.73 1.13
N SER A 129 6.19 15.33 2.40
CA SER A 129 7.22 15.62 3.40
C SER A 129 8.54 14.92 3.05
N ALA A 130 8.47 13.70 2.53
CA ALA A 130 9.64 12.97 2.05
C ALA A 130 10.29 13.63 0.84
N VAL A 131 9.52 14.09 -0.15
CA VAL A 131 10.05 14.87 -1.29
C VAL A 131 10.78 16.11 -0.80
N SER A 132 10.19 16.84 0.14
CA SER A 132 10.82 18.01 0.76
C SER A 132 12.12 17.67 1.49
N THR A 133 12.15 16.51 2.15
CA THR A 133 13.32 15.97 2.85
C THR A 133 14.44 15.59 1.88
N ILE A 134 14.12 14.91 0.77
CA ILE A 134 15.08 14.49 -0.25
C ILE A 134 15.65 15.71 -1.00
N MET A 135 14.84 16.73 -1.29
CA MET A 135 15.32 17.95 -1.96
C MET A 135 16.39 18.70 -1.17
N GLN A 136 16.38 18.59 0.15
CA GLN A 136 17.39 19.18 1.01
C GLN A 136 18.77 18.51 0.89
N TYR A 137 18.88 17.35 0.24
CA TYR A 137 20.17 16.78 -0.13
C TYR A 137 20.93 17.69 -1.12
N TRP A 138 20.23 18.28 -2.10
CA TRP A 138 20.87 19.18 -3.07
C TRP A 138 20.88 20.65 -2.63
N ASN A 139 19.83 21.10 -1.94
CA ASN A 139 19.71 22.50 -1.56
C ASN A 139 18.94 22.70 -0.26
N THR A 140 19.64 23.19 0.76
CA THR A 140 19.10 23.50 2.10
C THR A 140 18.72 24.97 2.28
N SER A 141 19.07 25.85 1.33
CA SER A 141 18.80 27.29 1.41
C SER A 141 17.36 27.68 1.06
N VAL A 142 16.63 26.79 0.38
CA VAL A 142 15.24 27.01 -0.05
C VAL A 142 14.30 26.55 1.05
N ASN A 143 13.26 27.34 1.34
CA ASN A 143 12.24 26.95 2.32
C ASN A 143 11.60 25.60 1.90
N PRO A 144 11.57 24.58 2.79
CA PRO A 144 11.06 23.25 2.47
C PRO A 144 9.62 23.21 1.95
N ALA A 145 8.81 24.23 2.25
CA ALA A 145 7.45 24.42 1.76
C ALA A 145 7.37 24.53 0.23
N VAL A 146 8.41 25.07 -0.43
CA VAL A 146 8.45 25.19 -1.90
C VAL A 146 8.39 23.81 -2.55
N TRP A 147 9.12 22.84 -2.00
CA TRP A 147 9.14 21.47 -2.50
C TRP A 147 7.81 20.74 -2.26
N VAL A 148 7.13 21.03 -1.14
CA VAL A 148 5.77 20.53 -0.88
C VAL A 148 4.77 21.12 -1.87
N ALA A 149 4.81 22.43 -2.11
CA ALA A 149 3.94 23.09 -3.09
C ALA A 149 4.13 22.51 -4.50
N MET A 150 5.39 22.26 -4.89
CA MET A 150 5.73 21.63 -6.15
C MET A 150 5.10 20.23 -6.28
N ALA A 151 5.25 19.38 -5.26
CA ALA A 151 4.66 18.04 -5.23
C ALA A 151 3.13 18.07 -5.29
N LEU A 152 2.51 18.93 -4.48
CA LEU A 152 1.06 19.09 -4.42
C LEU A 152 0.47 19.54 -5.75
N VAL A 153 1.05 20.57 -6.38
CA VAL A 153 0.55 21.11 -7.67
C VAL A 153 0.61 20.04 -8.74
N VAL A 154 1.75 19.36 -8.89
CA VAL A 154 1.90 18.39 -9.97
C VAL A 154 1.02 17.16 -9.74
N CYS A 155 0.99 16.60 -8.52
CA CYS A 155 0.13 15.45 -8.23
C CYS A 155 -1.36 15.79 -8.42
N THR A 156 -1.77 16.99 -8.02
CA THR A 156 -3.14 17.46 -8.23
C THR A 156 -3.45 17.61 -9.73
N MET A 157 -2.54 18.22 -10.51
CA MET A 157 -2.73 18.37 -11.95
C MET A 157 -2.79 17.02 -12.67
N LEU A 158 -1.90 16.08 -12.33
CA LEU A 158 -1.93 14.72 -12.89
C LEU A 158 -3.24 13.99 -12.58
N ASN A 159 -3.83 14.23 -11.41
CA ASN A 159 -5.11 13.65 -11.01
C ASN A 159 -6.34 14.36 -11.61
N LEU A 160 -6.16 15.55 -12.18
CA LEU A 160 -7.20 16.30 -12.91
C LEU A 160 -7.14 16.09 -14.43
N VAL A 161 -6.03 15.56 -14.95
CA VAL A 161 -5.87 15.15 -16.36
C VAL A 161 -6.43 13.73 -16.58
N SER A 162 -6.82 13.43 -17.82
CA SER A 162 -7.46 12.15 -18.21
C SER A 162 -6.75 10.92 -17.62
N VAL A 163 -7.56 10.03 -17.01
CA VAL A 163 -7.16 8.78 -16.32
C VAL A 163 -6.27 7.87 -17.19
N LYS A 164 -6.40 7.95 -18.52
CA LYS A 164 -5.58 7.17 -19.46
C LYS A 164 -4.09 7.53 -19.39
N TRP A 165 -3.77 8.82 -19.28
CA TRP A 165 -2.38 9.27 -19.17
C TRP A 165 -1.78 8.97 -17.80
N TYR A 166 -2.61 8.98 -16.76
CA TYR A 166 -2.23 8.59 -15.42
C TYR A 166 -1.76 7.12 -15.38
N GLY A 167 -2.53 6.18 -15.96
CA GLY A 167 -2.19 4.75 -15.96
C GLY A 167 -0.86 4.42 -16.63
N GLU A 168 -0.57 5.04 -17.78
CA GLU A 168 0.71 4.89 -18.49
C GLU A 168 1.88 5.54 -17.75
N SER A 169 1.66 6.72 -17.15
CA SER A 169 2.71 7.41 -16.37
C SER A 169 3.09 6.60 -15.13
N GLU A 170 2.09 6.08 -14.43
CA GLU A 170 2.29 5.24 -13.25
C GLU A 170 2.97 3.91 -13.61
N PHE A 171 2.65 3.34 -14.78
CA PHE A 171 3.34 2.16 -15.30
C PHE A 171 4.86 2.40 -15.42
N VAL A 172 5.28 3.55 -15.99
CA VAL A 172 6.68 3.91 -16.15
C VAL A 172 7.34 4.17 -14.79
N LEU A 173 6.70 4.97 -13.93
CA LEU A 173 7.24 5.32 -12.61
C LEU A 173 7.37 4.09 -11.69
N ALA A 174 6.40 3.19 -11.70
CA ALA A 174 6.46 1.92 -10.96
C ALA A 174 7.61 1.02 -11.43
N SER A 175 7.84 0.97 -12.74
CA SER A 175 8.95 0.19 -13.32
C SER A 175 10.31 0.73 -12.85
N THR A 176 10.47 2.05 -12.81
CA THR A 176 11.69 2.71 -12.30
C THR A 176 11.99 2.36 -10.84
N LYS A 177 10.96 2.27 -9.97
CA LYS A 177 11.11 1.89 -8.55
C LYS A 177 11.67 0.48 -8.39
N ILE A 178 11.18 -0.46 -9.19
CA ILE A 178 11.63 -1.86 -9.17
C ILE A 178 13.09 -1.94 -9.62
N LEU A 179 13.44 -1.22 -10.71
CA LEU A 179 14.81 -1.16 -11.20
C LEU A 179 15.76 -0.52 -10.18
N LEU A 180 15.34 0.54 -9.51
CA LEU A 180 16.09 1.18 -8.42
C LEU A 180 16.41 0.16 -7.33
N LEU A 181 15.41 -0.58 -6.86
CA LEU A 181 15.58 -1.52 -5.75
C LEU A 181 16.47 -2.72 -6.13
N ILE A 182 16.24 -3.31 -7.32
CA ILE A 182 17.11 -4.37 -7.84
C ILE A 182 18.54 -3.85 -8.00
N GLY A 183 18.71 -2.63 -8.53
CA GLY A 183 19.99 -1.97 -8.69
C GLY A 183 20.71 -1.75 -7.36
N LEU A 184 20.01 -1.31 -6.31
CA LEU A 184 20.57 -1.11 -4.98
C LEU A 184 20.99 -2.42 -4.30
N VAL A 185 20.21 -3.50 -4.46
CA VAL A 185 20.56 -4.83 -3.96
C VAL A 185 21.80 -5.37 -4.69
N LEU A 186 21.84 -5.29 -6.02
CA LEU A 186 23.00 -5.72 -6.81
C LEU A 186 24.23 -4.88 -6.49
N LEU A 187 24.08 -3.57 -6.35
CA LEU A 187 25.16 -2.68 -5.94
C LEU A 187 25.72 -3.09 -4.59
N THR A 188 24.85 -3.36 -3.61
CA THR A 188 25.26 -3.81 -2.28
C THR A 188 26.05 -5.11 -2.38
N PHE A 189 25.61 -6.07 -3.21
CA PHE A 189 26.33 -7.32 -3.42
C PHE A 189 27.70 -7.10 -4.10
N ILE A 190 27.78 -6.28 -5.14
CA ILE A 190 29.04 -6.01 -5.85
C ILE A 190 30.03 -5.30 -4.92
N THR A 191 29.55 -4.30 -4.17
CA THR A 191 30.38 -3.51 -3.28
C THR A 191 30.83 -4.31 -2.05
N MET A 192 29.98 -5.18 -1.48
CA MET A 192 30.36 -6.00 -0.32
C MET A 192 31.47 -7.01 -0.63
N VAL A 193 31.61 -7.46 -1.89
CA VAL A 193 32.66 -8.40 -2.33
C VAL A 193 33.92 -7.69 -2.86
N GLY A 194 34.07 -6.38 -2.66
CA GLY A 194 35.26 -5.61 -3.05
C GLY A 194 35.19 -4.92 -4.41
N GLY A 195 34.03 -4.96 -5.11
CA GLY A 195 33.77 -4.24 -6.34
C GLY A 195 33.50 -2.74 -6.16
N ASN A 196 34.12 -2.11 -5.15
CA ASN A 196 33.98 -0.69 -4.83
C ASN A 196 35.32 0.05 -5.05
N PRO A 197 35.33 1.39 -5.20
CA PRO A 197 36.55 2.17 -5.44
C PRO A 197 37.65 2.02 -4.38
N LYS A 198 37.29 1.60 -3.16
CA LYS A 198 38.24 1.35 -2.06
C LYS A 198 38.80 -0.08 -2.07
N HIS A 199 38.32 -0.96 -2.97
CA HIS A 199 38.60 -2.39 -2.98
C HIS A 199 38.36 -3.08 -1.62
N ASP A 200 37.45 -2.52 -0.81
CA ASP A 200 37.18 -2.99 0.54
C ASP A 200 36.19 -4.16 0.52
N VAL A 201 36.60 -5.33 1.02
CA VAL A 201 35.71 -6.49 1.18
C VAL A 201 35.06 -6.42 2.55
N TYR A 202 34.00 -5.62 2.66
CA TYR A 202 33.34 -5.41 3.94
C TYR A 202 32.32 -6.49 4.30
N GLY A 203 31.83 -7.28 3.33
CA GLY A 203 30.91 -8.39 3.60
C GLY A 203 29.77 -8.02 4.55
N PHE A 204 29.66 -8.75 5.66
CA PHE A 204 28.67 -8.53 6.71
C PHE A 204 29.24 -7.74 7.91
N ARG A 205 30.20 -6.81 7.70
CA ARG A 205 30.86 -6.05 8.79
C ARG A 205 29.89 -5.32 9.72
N ASN A 206 28.77 -4.82 9.20
CA ASN A 206 27.74 -4.17 10.01
C ASN A 206 26.88 -5.17 10.81
N TRP A 207 27.14 -6.47 10.68
CA TRP A 207 26.40 -7.57 11.31
C TRP A 207 27.24 -8.42 12.29
N THR A 208 28.47 -8.02 12.63
CA THR A 208 29.39 -8.93 13.34
C THR A 208 29.36 -8.87 14.88
N GLU A 209 28.85 -7.82 15.54
CA GLU A 209 28.57 -7.82 17.00
C GLU A 209 27.44 -6.83 17.34
N GLY A 210 26.62 -7.12 18.36
CA GLY A 210 25.61 -6.18 18.88
C GLY A 210 24.49 -5.81 17.90
N VAL A 211 24.11 -6.68 16.95
CA VAL A 211 23.21 -6.37 15.82
C VAL A 211 21.76 -6.01 16.14
N MET A 212 21.34 -6.19 17.39
CA MET A 212 20.09 -5.65 17.93
C MET A 212 20.43 -4.64 19.01
N PHE A 213 19.99 -3.41 18.80
CA PHE A 213 20.24 -2.32 19.71
C PHE A 213 19.13 -2.18 20.75
N GLU A 214 19.53 -1.68 21.91
CA GLU A 214 18.64 -1.39 23.01
C GLU A 214 17.90 -0.08 22.71
N TYR A 215 16.58 -0.17 22.61
CA TYR A 215 15.70 0.98 22.40
C TYR A 215 14.87 1.20 23.65
N TYR A 216 14.82 2.46 24.10
CA TYR A 216 13.97 2.94 25.21
C TYR A 216 14.31 2.45 26.63
N THR A 217 14.78 1.21 26.78
CA THR A 217 15.27 0.63 28.03
C THR A 217 16.51 -0.23 27.75
N GLU A 218 17.28 -0.55 28.77
CA GLU A 218 18.46 -1.41 28.64
C GLU A 218 18.11 -2.91 28.59
N GLY A 219 19.06 -3.71 28.13
CA GLY A 219 19.01 -5.17 28.12
C GLY A 219 18.03 -5.79 27.11
N THR A 220 17.60 -7.04 27.38
CA THR A 220 16.77 -7.83 26.46
C THR A 220 15.44 -7.16 26.12
N THR A 221 14.81 -6.52 27.10
CA THR A 221 13.57 -5.75 26.89
C THR A 221 13.81 -4.60 25.91
N GLY A 222 14.94 -3.89 26.03
CA GLY A 222 15.33 -2.83 25.11
C GLY A 222 15.44 -3.29 23.67
N ARG A 223 16.08 -4.45 23.47
CA ARG A 223 16.24 -5.05 22.14
C ARG A 223 14.91 -5.50 21.55
N PHE A 224 14.02 -6.05 22.38
CA PHE A 224 12.67 -6.39 21.96
C PHE A 224 11.86 -5.14 21.55
N LEU A 225 11.94 -4.06 22.33
CA LEU A 225 11.26 -2.80 21.99
C LEU A 225 11.82 -2.17 20.71
N GLY A 226 13.13 -2.30 20.46
CA GLY A 226 13.74 -1.87 19.19
C GLY A 226 13.25 -2.70 18.00
N PHE A 227 13.17 -4.02 18.16
CA PHE A 227 12.52 -4.89 17.18
C PHE A 227 11.06 -4.51 16.95
N PHE A 228 10.30 -4.25 18.03
CA PHE A 228 8.89 -3.93 17.93
C PHE A 228 8.66 -2.58 17.26
N SER A 229 9.51 -1.57 17.52
CA SER A 229 9.42 -0.27 16.83
C SER A 229 9.70 -0.39 15.33
N VAL A 230 10.65 -1.24 14.92
CA VAL A 230 10.83 -1.60 13.50
C VAL A 230 9.58 -2.26 12.96
N MET A 231 8.98 -3.22 13.66
CA MET A 231 7.80 -3.93 13.19
C MET A 231 6.62 -2.98 12.96
N VAL A 232 6.45 -1.98 13.84
CA VAL A 232 5.50 -0.88 13.66
C VAL A 232 5.83 -0.06 12.41
N TYR A 233 7.11 0.27 12.17
CA TYR A 233 7.50 0.98 10.95
C TYR A 233 7.33 0.15 9.67
N ALA A 234 7.50 -1.17 9.76
CA ALA A 234 7.19 -2.09 8.69
C ALA A 234 5.68 -2.12 8.38
N ALA A 235 4.82 -1.80 9.36
CA ALA A 235 3.39 -1.63 9.16
C ALA A 235 3.02 -0.46 8.26
N PHE A 236 3.79 0.63 8.32
CA PHE A 236 3.73 1.71 7.33
C PHE A 236 4.31 1.27 5.99
N SER A 237 5.53 0.72 6.00
CA SER A 237 6.31 0.50 4.78
C SER A 237 5.74 -0.62 3.91
N VAL A 238 5.21 -1.69 4.51
CA VAL A 238 4.71 -2.87 3.80
C VAL A 238 3.19 -2.76 3.65
N ALA A 239 2.75 -1.99 2.67
CA ALA A 239 1.34 -1.79 2.32
C ALA A 239 0.95 -2.48 1.00
N GLY A 240 -0.29 -2.24 0.53
CA GLY A 240 -0.74 -2.66 -0.80
C GLY A 240 -1.53 -3.98 -0.96
N PRO A 241 -2.02 -4.71 0.07
CA PRO A 241 -2.98 -5.81 -0.14
C PRO A 241 -4.39 -5.32 -0.48
N ASP A 242 -4.68 -4.07 -0.18
CA ASP A 242 -5.92 -3.32 -0.44
C ASP A 242 -6.13 -2.91 -1.90
N LEU A 243 -5.06 -2.52 -2.61
CA LEU A 243 -5.12 -2.03 -3.99
C LEU A 243 -5.85 -2.98 -4.96
N PRO A 244 -5.54 -4.30 -4.99
CA PRO A 244 -6.30 -5.25 -5.83
C PRO A 244 -7.77 -5.37 -5.43
N ALA A 245 -8.10 -5.19 -4.16
CA ALA A 245 -9.48 -5.28 -3.67
C ALA A 245 -10.30 -4.04 -4.03
N LEU A 246 -9.70 -2.85 -3.95
CA LEU A 246 -10.33 -1.59 -4.38
C LEU A 246 -10.58 -1.56 -5.88
N ALA A 247 -9.70 -2.17 -6.66
CA ALA A 247 -9.82 -2.25 -8.12
C ALA A 247 -10.62 -3.48 -8.58
N ALA A 248 -11.11 -4.36 -7.69
CA ALA A 248 -11.67 -5.66 -8.08
C ALA A 248 -12.80 -5.58 -9.13
N GLY A 249 -13.62 -4.54 -9.06
CA GLY A 249 -14.68 -4.24 -10.03
C GLY A 249 -14.20 -3.71 -11.39
N GLU A 250 -12.93 -3.28 -11.50
CA GLU A 250 -12.31 -2.75 -12.73
C GLU A 250 -11.35 -3.75 -13.40
N ILE A 251 -11.00 -4.84 -12.70
CA ILE A 251 -10.07 -5.87 -13.16
C ILE A 251 -10.72 -6.78 -14.22
N GLN A 252 -9.96 -7.09 -15.27
CA GLN A 252 -10.29 -8.14 -16.24
C GLN A 252 -9.99 -9.54 -15.68
N ASN A 253 -10.93 -10.46 -15.86
CA ASN A 253 -10.85 -11.83 -15.32
C ASN A 253 -10.44 -11.85 -13.83
N PRO A 254 -11.21 -11.20 -12.94
CA PRO A 254 -10.83 -10.99 -11.54
C PRO A 254 -10.60 -12.30 -10.77
N ARG A 255 -11.33 -13.37 -11.11
CA ARG A 255 -11.23 -14.70 -10.48
C ARG A 255 -9.90 -15.40 -10.68
N VAL A 256 -9.18 -15.07 -11.73
CA VAL A 256 -7.84 -15.60 -11.99
C VAL A 256 -6.78 -14.57 -11.62
N THR A 257 -7.02 -13.30 -11.97
CA THR A 257 -6.05 -12.22 -11.78
C THR A 257 -5.81 -11.94 -10.29
N ILE A 258 -6.87 -11.78 -9.48
CA ILE A 258 -6.72 -11.43 -8.06
C ILE A 258 -5.97 -12.53 -7.28
N PRO A 259 -6.31 -13.84 -7.39
CA PRO A 259 -5.54 -14.89 -6.74
C PRO A 259 -4.07 -14.94 -7.17
N ARG A 260 -3.78 -14.65 -8.43
CA ARG A 260 -2.40 -14.60 -8.94
C ARG A 260 -1.63 -13.46 -8.27
N VAL A 261 -2.19 -12.25 -8.21
CA VAL A 261 -1.58 -11.11 -7.51
C VAL A 261 -1.40 -11.40 -6.01
N ALA A 262 -2.39 -12.04 -5.38
CA ALA A 262 -2.34 -12.41 -3.97
C ALA A 262 -1.15 -13.35 -3.68
N LYS A 263 -0.94 -14.38 -4.52
CA LYS A 263 0.19 -15.31 -4.39
C LYS A 263 1.54 -14.64 -4.67
N MET A 264 1.61 -13.73 -5.64
CA MET A 264 2.86 -13.03 -5.97
C MET A 264 3.29 -12.02 -4.91
N THR A 265 2.37 -11.60 -4.04
CA THR A 265 2.70 -10.71 -2.93
C THR A 265 3.71 -11.31 -1.96
N PHE A 266 3.78 -12.63 -1.81
CA PHE A 266 4.87 -13.26 -1.05
C PHE A 266 6.25 -12.89 -1.60
N TRP A 267 6.43 -13.03 -2.92
CA TRP A 267 7.68 -12.69 -3.60
C TRP A 267 7.95 -11.18 -3.57
N ARG A 268 6.89 -10.35 -3.61
CA ARG A 268 6.99 -8.90 -3.39
C ARG A 268 7.55 -8.59 -2.00
N ILE A 269 6.99 -9.20 -0.95
CA ILE A 269 7.40 -8.99 0.45
C ILE A 269 8.86 -9.42 0.65
N VAL A 270 9.20 -10.64 0.27
CA VAL A 270 10.55 -11.18 0.46
C VAL A 270 11.56 -10.43 -0.41
N GLY A 271 11.27 -10.28 -1.70
CA GLY A 271 12.21 -9.73 -2.67
C GLY A 271 12.46 -8.23 -2.49
N PHE A 272 11.42 -7.43 -2.23
CA PHE A 272 11.59 -5.98 -2.14
C PHE A 272 11.88 -5.50 -0.73
N TYR A 273 11.16 -6.03 0.26
CA TYR A 273 11.28 -5.53 1.62
C TYR A 273 12.37 -6.27 2.38
N VAL A 274 12.26 -7.60 2.51
CA VAL A 274 13.19 -8.38 3.34
C VAL A 274 14.62 -8.33 2.80
N VAL A 275 14.81 -8.56 1.49
CA VAL A 275 16.13 -8.45 0.86
C VAL A 275 16.61 -6.99 0.81
N GLY A 276 15.70 -6.03 0.59
CA GLY A 276 16.03 -4.60 0.62
C GLY A 276 16.58 -4.16 1.97
N VAL A 277 15.89 -4.48 3.06
CA VAL A 277 16.34 -4.10 4.41
C VAL A 277 17.60 -4.84 4.84
N LEU A 278 17.78 -6.10 4.40
CA LEU A 278 19.04 -6.82 4.56
C LEU A 278 20.19 -6.07 3.90
N ALA A 279 20.00 -5.65 2.65
CA ALA A 279 21.00 -4.88 1.90
C ALA A 279 21.29 -3.51 2.54
N VAL A 280 20.27 -2.80 3.06
CA VAL A 280 20.46 -1.57 3.86
C VAL A 280 21.37 -1.82 5.05
N GLY A 281 21.07 -2.86 5.84
CA GLY A 281 21.87 -3.22 7.01
C GLY A 281 23.29 -3.66 6.66
N ILE A 282 23.54 -4.12 5.42
CA ILE A 282 24.87 -4.48 4.92
C ILE A 282 25.65 -3.24 4.49
N ILE A 283 25.06 -2.39 3.62
CA ILE A 283 25.78 -1.28 2.98
C ILE A 283 26.02 -0.08 3.90
N CYS A 284 25.13 0.16 4.86
CA CYS A 284 25.16 1.33 5.71
C CYS A 284 25.46 0.93 7.17
N SER A 285 26.44 1.62 7.78
CA SER A 285 26.68 1.43 9.21
C SER A 285 25.55 2.08 10.01
N PRO A 286 24.93 1.38 10.97
CA PRO A 286 23.89 1.95 11.82
C PRO A 286 24.42 3.05 12.74
N ARG A 287 25.76 3.23 12.83
CA ARG A 287 26.43 4.27 13.60
C ARG A 287 27.08 5.34 12.72
N ASP A 288 26.70 5.44 11.44
CA ASP A 288 27.18 6.51 10.57
C ASP A 288 26.79 7.89 11.16
N PRO A 289 27.73 8.85 11.28
CA PRO A 289 27.45 10.17 11.86
C PRO A 289 26.28 10.90 11.19
N ARG A 290 26.05 10.70 9.88
CA ARG A 290 24.91 11.33 9.18
C ARG A 290 23.57 10.75 9.59
N LEU A 291 23.50 9.46 9.93
CA LEU A 291 22.29 8.87 10.53
C LEU A 291 22.07 9.39 11.96
N MET A 292 23.15 9.62 12.70
CA MET A 292 23.09 10.14 14.07
C MET A 292 22.66 11.62 14.13
N SER A 293 23.13 12.44 13.20
CA SER A 293 22.80 13.88 13.12
C SER A 293 21.42 14.18 12.51
N ALA A 294 20.83 13.22 11.78
CA ALA A 294 19.52 13.32 11.12
C ALA A 294 18.36 13.78 12.02
N ILE A 295 18.47 13.55 13.34
CA ILE A 295 17.42 13.91 14.32
C ILE A 295 17.94 14.82 15.44
N THR A 296 19.23 14.75 15.80
CA THR A 296 19.77 15.50 16.94
C THR A 296 19.92 17.00 16.68
N ASP A 297 20.28 17.39 15.46
CA ASP A 297 20.56 18.80 15.14
C ASP A 297 19.44 19.49 14.36
N GLY A 298 18.40 18.74 13.92
CA GLY A 298 17.37 19.24 13.01
C GLY A 298 17.93 19.86 11.72
N ALA A 299 19.20 19.59 11.41
CA ALA A 299 19.94 20.28 10.38
C ALA A 299 19.37 19.92 9.01
N ALA A 300 19.00 20.94 8.24
CA ALA A 300 18.55 20.78 6.87
C ALA A 300 19.59 19.97 6.08
N GLY A 301 19.15 18.91 5.39
CA GLY A 301 20.02 18.03 4.59
C GLY A 301 20.60 16.81 5.32
N SER A 302 20.35 16.65 6.63
CA SER A 302 20.81 15.48 7.42
C SER A 302 20.01 14.20 7.18
N ALA A 303 18.88 14.29 6.47
CA ALA A 303 18.02 13.18 6.12
C ALA A 303 18.52 12.40 4.90
N ALA A 304 19.73 11.87 5.01
CA ALA A 304 20.32 11.09 3.95
C ALA A 304 19.79 9.64 4.02
N SER A 305 19.28 9.16 2.89
CA SER A 305 18.94 7.75 2.69
C SER A 305 20.15 6.87 3.06
N PRO A 306 20.00 5.81 3.89
CA PRO A 306 21.12 4.95 4.25
C PRO A 306 21.77 4.29 3.04
N TRP A 307 21.02 4.11 1.95
CA TRP A 307 21.56 3.67 0.66
C TRP A 307 22.58 4.67 0.11
N VAL A 308 22.24 5.95 0.11
CA VAL A 308 23.10 7.03 -0.39
C VAL A 308 24.31 7.22 0.50
N ILE A 309 24.11 7.23 1.82
CA ILE A 309 25.19 7.26 2.82
C ILE A 309 26.20 6.14 2.58
N GLY A 310 25.72 4.91 2.36
CA GLY A 310 26.56 3.74 2.10
C GLY A 310 27.38 3.89 0.80
N ILE A 311 26.76 4.39 -0.28
CA ILE A 311 27.43 4.62 -1.57
C ILE A 311 28.52 5.71 -1.44
N GLU A 312 28.21 6.80 -0.74
CA GLU A 312 29.15 7.90 -0.48
C GLU A 312 30.34 7.42 0.38
N ASN A 313 30.08 6.57 1.39
CA ASN A 313 31.13 5.98 2.22
C ASN A 313 32.13 5.14 1.43
N LEU A 314 31.71 4.58 0.29
CA LEU A 314 32.57 3.81 -0.60
C LEU A 314 33.33 4.71 -1.61
N GLY A 315 33.11 6.02 -1.58
CA GLY A 315 33.77 6.98 -2.48
C GLY A 315 33.24 6.97 -3.92
N ILE A 316 32.04 6.41 -4.15
CA ILE A 316 31.42 6.36 -5.48
C ILE A 316 30.83 7.74 -5.79
N ARG A 317 31.25 8.35 -6.91
CA ARG A 317 30.81 9.69 -7.34
C ARG A 317 29.67 9.62 -8.35
N GLY A 318 28.77 10.61 -8.34
CA GLY A 318 27.65 10.76 -9.28
C GLY A 318 26.48 9.79 -9.07
N LEU A 319 26.74 8.58 -8.58
CA LEU A 319 25.70 7.61 -8.24
C LEU A 319 24.81 8.04 -7.06
N PRO A 320 25.33 8.65 -5.97
CA PRO A 320 24.51 9.25 -4.90
C PRO A 320 23.39 10.16 -5.43
N ASP A 321 23.71 11.07 -6.34
CA ASP A 321 22.75 11.99 -6.96
C ASP A 321 21.68 11.25 -7.78
N LEU A 322 22.09 10.28 -8.61
CA LEU A 322 21.16 9.48 -9.39
C LEU A 322 20.19 8.70 -8.48
N ILE A 323 20.71 8.06 -7.43
CA ILE A 323 19.89 7.28 -6.49
C ILE A 323 18.92 8.20 -5.75
N ASN A 324 19.36 9.35 -5.23
CA ASN A 324 18.45 10.31 -4.59
C ASN A 324 17.38 10.83 -5.55
N PHE A 325 17.73 11.09 -6.81
CA PHE A 325 16.75 11.49 -7.83
C PHE A 325 15.70 10.40 -8.08
N LEU A 326 16.12 9.12 -8.16
CA LEU A 326 15.20 8.00 -8.31
C LEU A 326 14.32 7.79 -7.06
N ILE A 327 14.86 8.02 -5.85
CA ILE A 327 14.08 8.00 -4.60
C ILE A 327 13.04 9.13 -4.60
N LEU A 328 13.40 10.34 -5.07
CA LEU A 328 12.47 11.46 -5.21
C LEU A 328 11.33 11.12 -6.17
N LEU A 329 11.64 10.56 -7.34
CA LEU A 329 10.62 10.09 -8.29
C LEU A 329 9.73 9.00 -7.67
N SER A 330 10.31 8.13 -6.83
CA SER A 330 9.55 7.10 -6.12
C SER A 330 8.50 7.69 -5.19
N GLY A 331 8.90 8.64 -4.33
CA GLY A 331 7.99 9.30 -3.40
C GLY A 331 6.90 10.10 -4.10
N TRP A 332 7.28 10.82 -5.16
CA TRP A 332 6.33 11.55 -5.99
C TRP A 332 5.25 10.67 -6.61
N SER A 333 5.66 9.54 -7.20
CA SER A 333 4.74 8.55 -7.77
C SER A 333 3.84 7.95 -6.69
N CYS A 334 4.40 7.59 -5.53
CA CYS A 334 3.60 7.07 -4.41
C CYS A 334 2.55 8.09 -3.94
N GLY A 335 2.93 9.35 -3.71
CA GLY A 335 2.02 10.41 -3.31
C GLY A 335 0.93 10.67 -4.36
N ASN A 336 1.28 10.65 -5.64
CA ASN A 336 0.32 10.75 -6.74
C ASN A 336 -0.68 9.58 -6.77
N ALA A 337 -0.19 8.35 -6.50
CA ALA A 337 -1.01 7.15 -6.45
C ALA A 337 -2.00 7.14 -5.28
N TYR A 338 -1.58 7.62 -4.11
CA TYR A 338 -2.47 7.74 -2.96
C TYR A 338 -3.42 8.93 -3.04
N LEU A 339 -3.07 10.01 -3.75
CA LEU A 339 -4.04 11.07 -4.07
C LEU A 339 -5.16 10.51 -4.96
N TYR A 340 -4.79 9.71 -5.96
CA TYR A 340 -5.74 8.98 -6.79
C TYR A 340 -6.62 8.05 -5.93
N SER A 341 -6.03 7.11 -5.18
CA SER A 341 -6.80 6.11 -4.43
C SER A 341 -7.68 6.75 -3.34
N SER A 342 -7.19 7.78 -2.64
CA SER A 342 -7.95 8.47 -1.59
C SER A 342 -9.13 9.25 -2.15
N SER A 343 -8.96 9.91 -3.30
CA SER A 343 -10.07 10.62 -3.96
C SER A 343 -11.15 9.65 -4.46
N ARG A 344 -10.78 8.45 -4.92
CA ARG A 344 -11.73 7.41 -5.33
C ARG A 344 -12.40 6.75 -4.13
N THR A 345 -11.66 6.52 -3.05
CA THR A 345 -12.24 6.07 -1.77
C THR A 345 -13.31 7.03 -1.29
N LEU A 346 -13.03 8.33 -1.29
CA LEU A 346 -14.00 9.35 -0.88
C LEU A 346 -15.23 9.40 -1.81
N TYR A 347 -15.02 9.22 -3.11
CA TYR A 347 -16.11 9.11 -4.08
C TYR A 347 -16.98 7.86 -3.82
N SER A 348 -16.38 6.70 -3.56
CA SER A 348 -17.10 5.47 -3.19
C SER A 348 -17.91 5.66 -1.91
N LEU A 349 -17.34 6.28 -0.88
CA LEU A 349 -18.08 6.63 0.35
C LEU A 349 -19.28 7.52 0.03
N ALA A 350 -19.13 8.53 -0.84
CA ALA A 350 -20.24 9.41 -1.22
C ALA A 350 -21.34 8.69 -2.00
N ARG A 351 -20.95 7.78 -2.90
CA ARG A 351 -21.87 6.94 -3.68
C ARG A 351 -22.70 6.04 -2.78
N ASP A 352 -22.07 5.47 -1.76
CA ASP A 352 -22.71 4.55 -0.83
C ASP A 352 -23.50 5.29 0.28
N GLY A 353 -23.70 6.62 0.14
CA GLY A 353 -24.43 7.45 1.10
C GLY A 353 -23.69 7.71 2.41
N GLN A 354 -22.39 7.38 2.47
CA GLN A 354 -21.51 7.50 3.63
C GLN A 354 -20.69 8.81 3.63
N ALA A 355 -20.82 9.64 2.60
CA ALA A 355 -20.26 10.99 2.53
C ALA A 355 -21.21 11.94 1.77
N PRO A 356 -21.03 13.28 1.87
CA PRO A 356 -21.92 14.24 1.24
C PRO A 356 -22.09 14.07 -0.27
N LYS A 357 -23.34 14.15 -0.76
CA LYS A 357 -23.69 13.91 -2.18
C LYS A 357 -22.99 14.83 -3.18
N PHE A 358 -22.55 16.03 -2.79
CA PHE A 358 -21.85 16.93 -3.71
C PHE A 358 -20.55 16.32 -4.24
N LEU A 359 -19.92 15.41 -3.48
CA LEU A 359 -18.68 14.70 -3.84
C LEU A 359 -18.85 13.75 -5.05
N LEU A 360 -20.10 13.42 -5.42
CA LEU A 360 -20.41 12.58 -6.57
C LEU A 360 -20.22 13.27 -7.93
N LYS A 361 -19.92 14.57 -7.96
CA LYS A 361 -19.74 15.29 -9.22
C LYS A 361 -18.45 14.87 -9.93
N CYS A 362 -18.60 14.33 -11.13
CA CYS A 362 -17.48 13.98 -12.01
C CYS A 362 -17.32 14.95 -13.18
N THR A 363 -16.10 15.08 -13.71
CA THR A 363 -15.82 15.74 -14.99
C THR A 363 -16.35 14.90 -16.17
N ALA A 364 -16.35 15.46 -17.38
CA ALA A 364 -16.73 14.72 -18.60
C ALA A 364 -15.89 13.45 -18.83
N SER A 365 -14.67 13.41 -18.30
CA SER A 365 -13.75 12.27 -18.36
C SER A 365 -13.88 11.30 -17.17
N GLY A 366 -14.87 11.47 -16.30
CA GLY A 366 -15.14 10.57 -15.17
C GLY A 366 -14.30 10.83 -13.92
N ILE A 367 -13.69 12.00 -13.77
CA ILE A 367 -12.82 12.32 -12.62
C ILE A 367 -13.67 12.96 -11.51
N PRO A 368 -13.67 12.44 -10.26
CA PRO A 368 -14.44 13.01 -9.14
C PRO A 368 -13.76 14.30 -8.62
N ILE A 369 -14.00 15.42 -9.29
CA ILE A 369 -13.25 16.66 -9.12
C ILE A 369 -13.26 17.20 -7.68
N TYR A 370 -14.39 17.14 -6.99
CA TYR A 370 -14.46 17.63 -5.62
C TYR A 370 -13.74 16.71 -4.63
N CYS A 371 -13.70 15.40 -4.89
CA CYS A 371 -12.89 14.49 -4.07
C CYS A 371 -11.40 14.76 -4.25
N VAL A 372 -10.94 14.98 -5.49
CA VAL A 372 -9.55 15.34 -5.79
C VAL A 372 -9.17 16.64 -5.07
N ILE A 373 -9.98 17.70 -5.21
CA ILE A 373 -9.75 18.98 -4.54
C ILE A 373 -9.75 18.82 -3.02
N THR A 374 -10.67 18.03 -2.45
CA THR A 374 -10.74 17.80 -1.01
C THR A 374 -9.45 17.16 -0.49
N VAL A 375 -8.96 16.12 -1.15
CA VAL A 375 -7.69 15.46 -0.78
C VAL A 375 -6.51 16.42 -0.92
N SER A 376 -6.45 17.20 -2.01
CA SER A 376 -5.39 18.20 -2.21
C SER A 376 -5.39 19.28 -1.12
N VAL A 377 -6.57 19.79 -0.73
CA VAL A 377 -6.72 20.79 0.34
C VAL A 377 -6.32 20.21 1.69
N LEU A 378 -6.74 18.99 2.02
CA LEU A 378 -6.32 18.33 3.25
C LEU A 378 -4.81 18.11 3.27
N SER A 379 -4.20 17.81 2.11
CA SER A 379 -2.75 17.61 1.99
C SER A 379 -1.93 18.89 2.20
N CYS A 380 -2.55 20.08 2.16
CA CYS A 380 -1.91 21.33 2.55
C CYS A 380 -1.42 21.33 4.00
N ILE A 381 -1.90 20.42 4.86
CA ILE A 381 -1.32 20.24 6.21
C ILE A 381 0.18 19.93 6.17
N THR A 382 0.69 19.40 5.05
CA THR A 382 2.13 19.18 4.83
C THR A 382 2.94 20.48 4.87
N PHE A 383 2.33 21.65 4.69
CA PHE A 383 3.04 22.94 4.83
C PHE A 383 3.59 23.21 6.24
N LEU A 384 3.27 22.37 7.24
CA LEU A 384 3.95 22.34 8.54
C LEU A 384 5.50 22.23 8.41
N VAL A 385 6.02 21.71 7.31
CA VAL A 385 7.47 21.71 7.01
C VAL A 385 8.07 23.12 6.89
N ALA A 386 7.25 24.17 6.78
CA ALA A 386 7.72 25.56 6.70
C ALA A 386 8.28 26.06 8.04
N SER A 387 7.79 25.52 9.15
CA SER A 387 8.16 25.92 10.51
C SER A 387 8.79 24.79 11.33
N THR A 388 8.71 23.55 10.84
CA THR A 388 9.24 22.35 11.50
C THR A 388 10.12 21.57 10.53
N SER A 389 11.10 20.81 11.02
CA SER A 389 11.93 19.94 10.19
C SER A 389 11.09 19.00 9.32
N SER A 390 11.43 18.88 8.03
CA SER A 390 10.71 17.99 7.10
C SER A 390 10.73 16.53 7.54
N VAL A 391 11.79 16.09 8.23
CA VAL A 391 11.93 14.73 8.76
C VAL A 391 10.95 14.49 9.91
N GLU A 392 10.79 15.48 10.78
CA GLU A 392 9.90 15.38 11.92
C GLU A 392 8.43 15.32 11.47
N VAL A 393 8.05 16.23 10.56
CA VAL A 393 6.73 16.24 9.92
C VAL A 393 6.47 14.94 9.15
N PHE A 394 7.49 14.42 8.45
CA PHE A 394 7.43 13.10 7.80
C PHE A 394 7.05 12.01 8.80
N PHE A 395 7.73 11.91 9.95
CA PHE A 395 7.42 10.88 10.95
C PHE A 395 6.05 11.05 11.61
N TRP A 396 5.55 12.28 11.80
CA TRP A 396 4.18 12.48 12.27
C TRP A 396 3.15 11.86 11.31
N PHE A 397 3.33 12.06 10.00
CA PHE A 397 2.43 11.48 9.01
C PHE A 397 2.65 9.97 8.82
N VAL A 398 3.87 9.46 9.01
CA VAL A 398 4.14 8.02 9.12
C VAL A 398 3.30 7.42 10.24
N ASP A 399 3.34 7.96 11.45
CA ASP A 399 2.60 7.43 12.61
C ASP A 399 1.09 7.41 12.34
N LEU A 400 0.56 8.52 11.83
CA LEU A 400 -0.87 8.66 11.48
C LEU A 400 -1.28 7.66 10.39
N THR A 401 -0.45 7.47 9.36
CA THR A 401 -0.72 6.48 8.31
C THR A 401 -0.64 5.05 8.85
N THR A 402 0.35 4.77 9.70
CA THR A 402 0.60 3.45 10.27
C THR A 402 -0.62 2.94 11.01
N ILE A 403 -1.12 3.72 11.98
CA ILE A 403 -2.27 3.30 12.79
C ILE A 403 -3.52 3.12 11.92
N ALA A 404 -3.73 3.96 10.91
CA ALA A 404 -4.85 3.83 9.98
C ALA A 404 -4.80 2.49 9.22
N PHE A 405 -3.65 2.15 8.62
CA PHE A 405 -3.49 0.92 7.84
C PHE A 405 -3.51 -0.33 8.71
N VAL A 406 -2.92 -0.30 9.90
CA VAL A 406 -3.03 -1.42 10.85
C VAL A 406 -4.49 -1.70 11.17
N LEU A 407 -5.30 -0.67 11.46
CA LEU A 407 -6.73 -0.82 11.75
C LEU A 407 -7.52 -1.29 10.53
N THR A 408 -7.28 -0.71 9.36
CA THR A 408 -7.95 -1.13 8.12
C THR A 408 -7.64 -2.60 7.81
N TYR A 409 -6.37 -3.01 7.80
CA TYR A 409 -5.97 -4.36 7.43
C TYR A 409 -6.42 -5.39 8.45
N THR A 410 -6.37 -5.05 9.75
CA THR A 410 -6.97 -5.89 10.80
C THR A 410 -8.49 -6.02 10.58
N GLY A 411 -9.17 -4.91 10.28
CA GLY A 411 -10.59 -4.89 9.95
C GLY A 411 -10.93 -5.79 8.76
N MET A 412 -10.14 -5.75 7.68
CA MET A 412 -10.33 -6.62 6.50
C MET A 412 -10.27 -8.10 6.86
N VAL A 413 -9.37 -8.50 7.78
CA VAL A 413 -9.28 -9.88 8.26
C VAL A 413 -10.45 -10.23 9.18
N CYS A 414 -10.95 -9.29 9.98
CA CYS A 414 -12.19 -9.48 10.73
C CYS A 414 -13.38 -9.76 9.78
N VAL A 415 -13.48 -9.04 8.65
CA VAL A 415 -14.51 -9.28 7.63
C VAL A 415 -14.39 -10.70 7.07
N PHE A 416 -13.17 -11.15 6.75
CA PHE A 416 -12.92 -12.51 6.30
C PHE A 416 -13.37 -13.55 7.33
N ILE A 417 -13.07 -13.36 8.61
CA ILE A 417 -13.50 -14.28 9.67
C ILE A 417 -15.02 -14.30 9.79
N ALA A 418 -15.70 -13.16 9.69
CA ALA A 418 -17.16 -13.10 9.73
C ALA A 418 -17.78 -13.86 8.55
N TRP A 419 -17.27 -13.62 7.34
CA TRP A 419 -17.67 -14.34 6.12
C TRP A 419 -17.40 -15.85 6.20
N TYR A 420 -16.22 -16.24 6.69
CA TYR A 420 -15.84 -17.64 6.90
C TYR A 420 -16.76 -18.34 7.90
N ARG A 421 -17.13 -17.65 8.99
CA ARG A 421 -18.07 -18.17 9.99
C ARG A 421 -19.49 -18.30 9.42
N ALA A 422 -19.90 -17.37 8.56
CA ALA A 422 -21.20 -17.44 7.88
C ALA A 422 -21.31 -18.69 7.00
N MET A 423 -20.31 -18.96 6.15
CA MET A 423 -20.27 -20.18 5.34
C MET A 423 -20.36 -21.44 6.19
N LYS A 424 -19.60 -21.50 7.30
CA LYS A 424 -19.66 -22.63 8.23
C LYS A 424 -21.03 -22.80 8.88
N ALA A 425 -21.65 -21.71 9.34
CA ALA A 425 -22.96 -21.77 9.98
C ALA A 425 -24.07 -22.22 9.02
N GLN A 426 -23.93 -21.92 7.73
CA GLN A 426 -24.87 -22.30 6.67
C GLN A 426 -24.53 -23.65 6.02
N GLY A 427 -23.54 -24.39 6.53
CA GLY A 427 -23.16 -25.71 6.01
C GLY A 427 -22.51 -25.70 4.62
N ILE A 428 -21.98 -24.55 4.19
CA ILE A 428 -21.37 -24.39 2.87
C ILE A 428 -19.91 -24.86 2.92
N ASP A 429 -19.56 -25.79 2.02
CA ASP A 429 -18.17 -26.16 1.82
C ASP A 429 -17.42 -25.06 1.07
N ARG A 430 -16.48 -24.43 1.78
CA ARG A 430 -15.68 -23.31 1.25
C ARG A 430 -14.96 -23.67 -0.05
N LYS A 431 -14.39 -24.88 -0.17
CA LYS A 431 -13.55 -25.23 -1.32
C LYS A 431 -14.34 -25.34 -2.63
N SER A 432 -15.59 -25.76 -2.56
CA SER A 432 -16.49 -25.83 -3.72
C SER A 432 -17.22 -24.50 -3.98
N PHE A 433 -17.39 -23.67 -2.96
CA PHE A 433 -18.16 -22.42 -3.08
C PHE A 433 -17.38 -21.25 -3.70
N VAL A 434 -16.06 -21.19 -3.50
CA VAL A 434 -15.24 -20.04 -3.93
C VAL A 434 -14.35 -20.40 -5.13
N PRO A 435 -14.10 -19.47 -6.06
CA PRO A 435 -13.20 -19.71 -7.20
C PRO A 435 -11.76 -20.03 -6.77
N TRP A 436 -11.33 -19.48 -5.64
CA TRP A 436 -10.02 -19.72 -5.07
C TRP A 436 -10.06 -19.68 -3.53
N ALA A 437 -9.84 -20.83 -2.90
CA ALA A 437 -9.68 -20.91 -1.45
C ALA A 437 -8.22 -20.66 -1.06
N ALA A 438 -7.97 -19.61 -0.28
CA ALA A 438 -6.62 -19.29 0.16
C ALA A 438 -6.09 -20.32 1.18
N PRO A 439 -4.80 -20.67 1.13
CA PRO A 439 -4.21 -21.63 2.05
C PRO A 439 -4.15 -21.08 3.49
N PHE A 440 -3.97 -21.97 4.46
CA PHE A 440 -3.77 -21.67 5.89
C PHE A 440 -4.95 -21.01 6.64
N GLN A 441 -6.09 -20.81 5.97
CA GLN A 441 -7.27 -20.25 6.62
C GLN A 441 -8.07 -21.31 7.40
N PRO A 442 -8.56 -20.98 8.61
CA PRO A 442 -8.65 -19.63 9.20
C PRO A 442 -7.48 -19.27 10.14
N TYR A 443 -6.49 -20.13 10.32
CA TYR A 443 -5.41 -19.91 11.29
C TYR A 443 -4.56 -18.68 10.95
N GLY A 444 -4.26 -18.48 9.66
CA GLY A 444 -3.56 -17.28 9.18
C GLY A 444 -4.32 -15.99 9.50
N ALA A 445 -5.65 -15.98 9.30
CA ALA A 445 -6.50 -14.85 9.67
C ALA A 445 -6.48 -14.57 11.18
N ILE A 446 -6.59 -15.61 12.02
CA ILE A 446 -6.57 -15.44 13.49
C ILE A 446 -5.23 -14.85 13.94
N LEU A 447 -4.11 -15.37 13.43
CA LEU A 447 -2.78 -14.86 13.73
C LEU A 447 -2.64 -13.38 13.34
N ALA A 448 -3.09 -13.01 12.14
CA ALA A 448 -3.04 -11.63 11.68
C ALA A 448 -3.89 -10.69 12.54
N ILE A 449 -5.08 -11.10 12.99
CA ILE A 449 -5.88 -10.29 13.93
C ILE A 449 -5.12 -10.06 15.23
N VAL A 450 -4.51 -11.10 15.80
CA VAL A 450 -3.73 -10.97 17.05
C VAL A 450 -2.58 -9.98 16.87
N ILE A 451 -1.77 -10.14 15.82
CA ILE A 451 -0.64 -9.24 15.53
C ILE A 451 -1.14 -7.81 15.29
N GLY A 452 -2.18 -7.63 14.47
CA GLY A 452 -2.75 -6.32 14.17
C GLY A 452 -3.31 -5.60 15.39
N CYS A 453 -4.03 -6.31 16.26
CA CYS A 453 -4.54 -5.76 17.51
C CYS A 453 -3.40 -5.38 18.47
N LEU A 454 -2.38 -6.23 18.63
CA LEU A 454 -1.22 -5.92 19.46
C LEU A 454 -0.47 -4.68 18.93
N THR A 455 -0.23 -4.62 17.62
CA THR A 455 0.40 -3.46 16.98
C THR A 455 -0.44 -2.20 17.15
N ALA A 456 -1.78 -2.26 16.99
CA ALA A 456 -2.64 -1.10 17.17
C ALA A 456 -2.61 -0.55 18.62
N VAL A 457 -2.58 -1.44 19.61
CA VAL A 457 -2.52 -1.04 21.03
C VAL A 457 -1.14 -0.47 21.40
N PHE A 458 -0.07 -1.11 20.93
CA PHE A 458 1.30 -0.74 21.30
C PHE A 458 1.99 0.18 20.26
N ASN A 459 1.27 0.69 19.25
CA ASN A 459 1.81 1.50 18.16
C ASN A 459 2.72 2.64 18.66
N GLY A 460 2.26 3.37 19.69
CA GLY A 460 2.96 4.49 20.28
C GLY A 460 3.58 4.18 21.65
N PHE A 461 4.05 2.96 21.93
CA PHE A 461 4.51 2.59 23.28
C PHE A 461 5.58 3.54 23.86
N SER A 462 6.44 4.10 23.01
CA SER A 462 7.53 5.00 23.43
C SER A 462 7.05 6.40 23.84
N VAL A 463 5.83 6.80 23.46
CA VAL A 463 5.31 8.16 23.69
C VAL A 463 4.81 8.38 25.12
N PHE A 464 4.79 7.34 25.97
CA PHE A 464 4.24 7.42 27.32
C PHE A 464 5.25 7.86 28.38
N LYS A 465 6.56 7.71 28.14
CA LYS A 465 7.59 8.11 29.10
C LYS A 465 8.89 8.54 28.38
N PRO A 466 9.23 9.83 28.32
CA PRO A 466 8.39 10.95 28.76
C PRO A 466 7.12 11.04 27.90
N PHE A 467 6.03 11.56 28.49
CA PHE A 467 4.78 11.70 27.76
C PHE A 467 4.90 12.77 26.68
N SER A 468 4.70 12.38 25.42
CA SER A 468 4.63 13.31 24.29
C SER A 468 3.19 13.46 23.85
N VAL A 469 2.59 14.63 24.08
CA VAL A 469 1.21 14.93 23.63
C VAL A 469 1.10 14.75 22.12
N GLN A 470 2.08 15.28 21.39
CA GLN A 470 2.12 15.20 19.94
C GLN A 470 2.26 13.76 19.46
N GLY A 471 3.23 13.00 20.00
CA GLY A 471 3.42 11.60 19.65
C GLY A 471 2.22 10.73 20.00
N PHE A 472 1.56 11.01 21.13
CA PHE A 472 0.34 10.32 21.52
C PHE A 472 -0.80 10.57 20.52
N ILE A 473 -1.01 11.81 20.11
CA ILE A 473 -2.03 12.16 19.10
C ILE A 473 -1.69 11.47 17.77
N THR A 474 -0.46 11.60 17.25
CA THR A 474 -0.10 11.00 15.96
C THR A 474 -0.19 9.47 15.97
N SER A 475 0.19 8.83 17.09
CA SER A 475 0.19 7.38 17.22
C SER A 475 -1.20 6.75 17.43
N TYR A 476 -2.16 7.48 18.03
CA TYR A 476 -3.45 6.92 18.45
C TYR A 476 -4.68 7.60 17.84
N PHE A 477 -4.51 8.69 17.06
CA PHE A 477 -5.63 9.38 16.42
C PHE A 477 -6.49 8.45 15.56
N GLY A 478 -5.87 7.57 14.76
CA GLY A 478 -6.62 6.62 13.92
C GLY A 478 -7.52 5.68 14.72
N LEU A 479 -7.09 5.24 15.91
CA LEU A 479 -7.90 4.40 16.80
C LEU A 479 -9.09 5.18 17.36
N ALA A 480 -8.85 6.38 17.87
CA ALA A 480 -9.91 7.25 18.36
C ALA A 480 -10.90 7.60 17.23
N PHE A 481 -10.40 7.93 16.04
CA PHE A 481 -11.19 8.24 14.87
C PHE A 481 -12.05 7.05 14.43
N TRP A 482 -11.49 5.83 14.41
CA TRP A 482 -12.24 4.61 14.13
C TRP A 482 -13.42 4.43 15.09
N VAL A 483 -13.19 4.58 16.40
CA VAL A 483 -14.23 4.45 17.43
C VAL A 483 -15.31 5.51 17.24
N VAL A 484 -14.92 6.76 17.01
CA VAL A 484 -15.88 7.87 16.80
C VAL A 484 -16.72 7.62 15.55
N MET A 485 -16.13 7.21 14.43
CA MET A 485 -16.86 6.91 13.20
C MET A 485 -17.81 5.71 13.38
N PHE A 486 -17.35 4.67 14.06
CA PHE A 486 -18.18 3.49 14.37
C PHE A 486 -19.39 3.89 15.22
N VAL A 487 -19.16 4.57 16.35
CA VAL A 487 -20.23 4.98 17.28
C VAL A 487 -21.19 5.97 16.61
N PHE A 488 -20.67 6.93 15.85
CA PHE A 488 -21.49 7.90 15.11
C PHE A 488 -22.49 7.19 14.20
N TRP A 489 -22.02 6.27 13.34
CA TRP A 489 -22.91 5.57 12.42
C TRP A 489 -23.86 4.62 13.16
N LYS A 490 -23.35 3.93 14.17
CA LYS A 490 -24.12 3.00 15.01
C LYS A 490 -25.30 3.68 15.70
N VAL A 491 -25.11 4.89 16.24
CA VAL A 491 -26.15 5.64 16.95
C VAL A 491 -27.10 6.33 15.97
N TYR A 492 -26.58 6.98 14.93
CA TYR A 492 -27.40 7.75 13.99
C TYR A 492 -28.27 6.84 13.11
N HIS A 493 -27.71 5.76 12.56
CA HIS A 493 -28.45 4.81 11.70
C HIS A 493 -29.03 3.62 12.45
N ARG A 494 -28.75 3.49 13.76
CA ARG A 494 -29.20 2.36 14.61
C ARG A 494 -28.89 1.00 13.96
N SER A 495 -27.71 0.87 13.36
CA SER A 495 -27.32 -0.37 12.68
C SER A 495 -27.20 -1.54 13.66
N SER A 496 -27.39 -2.76 13.17
CA SER A 496 -27.26 -3.99 13.95
C SER A 496 -26.15 -4.87 13.40
N PHE A 497 -25.52 -5.63 14.30
CA PHE A 497 -24.57 -6.66 13.87
C PHE A 497 -25.30 -7.75 13.08
N VAL A 498 -24.68 -8.20 12.00
CA VAL A 498 -25.21 -9.27 11.16
C VAL A 498 -25.13 -10.59 11.91
N LYS A 499 -26.24 -11.33 11.97
CA LYS A 499 -26.23 -12.69 12.53
C LYS A 499 -25.54 -13.63 11.56
N VAL A 500 -24.57 -14.39 12.05
CA VAL A 500 -23.73 -15.29 11.24
C VAL A 500 -24.56 -16.27 10.40
N ALA A 501 -25.65 -16.83 10.94
CA ALA A 501 -26.50 -17.78 10.22
C ALA A 501 -27.37 -17.14 9.12
N GLU A 502 -27.63 -15.83 9.21
CA GLU A 502 -28.48 -15.06 8.28
C GLU A 502 -27.64 -14.18 7.34
N ALA A 503 -26.30 -14.22 7.47
CA ALA A 503 -25.41 -13.39 6.67
C ALA A 503 -25.54 -13.72 5.18
N ASP A 504 -25.71 -12.67 4.37
CA ASP A 504 -25.98 -12.82 2.95
C ASP A 504 -24.71 -13.25 2.18
N LEU A 505 -24.71 -14.47 1.63
CA LEU A 505 -23.63 -15.04 0.81
C LEU A 505 -23.95 -15.11 -0.69
N TYR A 506 -25.08 -14.56 -1.15
CA TYR A 506 -25.56 -14.81 -2.52
C TYR A 506 -25.89 -13.55 -3.33
N SER A 507 -26.31 -12.45 -2.71
CA SER A 507 -26.62 -11.22 -3.47
C SER A 507 -25.45 -10.74 -4.31
N GLY A 508 -25.72 -10.40 -5.57
CA GLY A 508 -24.73 -10.00 -6.59
C GLY A 508 -23.86 -11.13 -7.12
N LYS A 509 -23.87 -12.33 -6.53
CA LYS A 509 -23.00 -13.42 -6.95
C LYS A 509 -23.37 -13.97 -8.34
N ALA A 510 -24.65 -14.15 -8.63
CA ALA A 510 -25.10 -14.71 -9.92
C ALA A 510 -24.76 -13.79 -11.10
N GLU A 511 -24.93 -12.47 -10.95
CA GLU A 511 -24.56 -11.48 -11.96
C GLU A 511 -23.05 -11.48 -12.22
N ILE A 512 -22.26 -11.55 -11.15
CA ILE A 512 -20.79 -11.63 -11.24
C ILE A 512 -20.33 -12.98 -11.82
N ASP A 513 -21.01 -14.09 -11.49
CA ASP A 513 -20.76 -15.39 -12.10
C ASP A 513 -20.97 -15.30 -13.62
N GLU A 514 -22.07 -14.73 -14.07
CA GLU A 514 -22.38 -14.56 -15.50
C GLU A 514 -21.39 -13.62 -16.20
N GLU A 515 -21.04 -12.48 -15.57
CA GLU A 515 -20.01 -11.56 -16.09
C GLU A 515 -18.64 -12.26 -16.19
N CYS A 516 -18.32 -13.20 -15.30
CA CYS A 516 -17.05 -13.92 -15.33
C CYS A 516 -17.00 -15.06 -16.35
N LYS A 517 -18.15 -15.66 -16.72
CA LYS A 517 -18.22 -16.77 -17.69
C LYS A 517 -17.58 -16.44 -19.02
N ILE A 518 -17.65 -15.19 -19.46
CA ILE A 518 -17.05 -14.71 -20.72
C ILE A 518 -15.55 -15.07 -20.80
N TRP A 519 -14.85 -15.07 -19.66
CA TRP A 519 -13.43 -15.47 -19.58
C TRP A 519 -13.24 -16.97 -19.31
N GLU A 520 -14.12 -17.58 -18.53
CA GLU A 520 -14.05 -19.00 -18.17
C GLU A 520 -14.37 -19.91 -19.37
N GLU A 521 -15.42 -19.60 -20.13
CA GLU A 521 -15.89 -20.38 -21.29
C GLU A 521 -15.26 -19.93 -22.61
N GLY A 522 -14.80 -18.68 -22.70
CA GLY A 522 -14.22 -18.11 -23.91
C GLY A 522 -12.81 -18.62 -24.26
N GLY A 523 -12.32 -19.71 -23.68
CA GLY A 523 -10.98 -20.26 -23.95
C GLY A 523 -9.84 -19.25 -23.69
N TRP A 524 -10.04 -18.26 -22.81
CA TRP A 524 -9.07 -17.19 -22.57
C TRP A 524 -7.71 -17.75 -22.13
N ALA A 525 -7.71 -18.78 -21.29
CA ALA A 525 -6.49 -19.43 -20.82
C ALA A 525 -5.70 -20.10 -21.96
N GLU A 526 -6.38 -20.74 -22.90
CA GLU A 526 -5.77 -21.37 -24.08
C GLU A 526 -5.21 -20.32 -25.05
N ARG A 527 -6.03 -19.29 -25.36
CA ARG A 527 -5.60 -18.14 -26.18
C ARG A 527 -4.38 -17.46 -25.57
N ARG A 528 -4.37 -17.25 -24.25
CA ARG A 528 -3.24 -16.63 -23.54
C ARG A 528 -2.00 -17.53 -23.56
N LYS A 529 -2.16 -18.85 -23.42
CA LYS A 529 -1.07 -19.82 -23.51
C LYS A 529 -0.45 -19.83 -24.91
N GLU A 530 -1.27 -19.77 -25.95
CA GLU A 530 -0.82 -19.65 -27.34
C GLU A 530 -0.12 -18.31 -27.61
N GLU A 531 -0.67 -17.20 -27.14
CA GLU A 531 -0.03 -15.88 -27.22
C GLU A 531 1.35 -15.90 -26.59
N LEU A 532 1.46 -16.39 -25.34
CA LEU A 532 2.74 -16.49 -24.64
C LEU A 532 3.72 -17.40 -25.39
N ALA A 533 3.24 -18.49 -26.00
CA ALA A 533 4.06 -19.41 -26.80
C ALA A 533 4.60 -18.78 -28.09
N LYS A 534 3.90 -17.78 -28.64
CA LYS A 534 4.35 -17.00 -29.81
C LYS A 534 5.32 -15.86 -29.44
N MET A 535 5.39 -15.47 -28.16
CA MET A 535 6.28 -14.41 -27.71
C MET A 535 7.74 -14.87 -27.56
N HIS A 536 8.67 -13.95 -27.84
CA HIS A 536 10.09 -14.09 -27.54
C HIS A 536 10.31 -14.38 -26.05
N TRP A 537 11.34 -15.15 -25.69
CA TRP A 537 11.52 -15.68 -24.33
C TRP A 537 11.58 -14.58 -23.26
N VAL A 538 12.25 -13.45 -23.53
CA VAL A 538 12.30 -12.29 -22.62
C VAL A 538 10.90 -11.72 -22.38
N LYS A 539 10.15 -11.50 -23.47
CA LYS A 539 8.77 -10.98 -23.39
C LYS A 539 7.84 -11.98 -22.71
N ARG A 540 8.04 -13.28 -22.93
CA ARG A 540 7.28 -14.35 -22.27
C ARG A 540 7.56 -14.43 -20.78
N VAL A 541 8.81 -14.30 -20.36
CA VAL A 541 9.19 -14.26 -18.94
C VAL A 541 8.59 -13.00 -18.30
N TRP A 542 8.70 -11.86 -18.96
CA TRP A 542 8.10 -10.60 -18.52
C TRP A 542 6.57 -10.72 -18.36
N GLU A 543 5.86 -11.20 -19.39
CA GLU A 543 4.39 -11.39 -19.38
C GLU A 543 3.91 -12.55 -18.50
N LYS A 544 4.83 -13.37 -17.97
CA LYS A 544 4.55 -14.37 -16.93
C LYS A 544 4.86 -13.85 -15.53
N MET A 545 5.73 -12.85 -15.40
CA MET A 545 5.91 -12.11 -14.16
C MET A 545 4.74 -11.14 -13.93
N TRP A 546 4.21 -10.54 -15.01
CA TRP A 546 3.11 -9.58 -15.04
C TRP A 546 1.80 -10.19 -15.56
#